data_AF-A0A0E4BQM3-F1
#
_entry.id   AF-A0A0E4BQM3-F1
#
_cell.length_a   1.000
_cell.length_b   1.000
_cell.length_c   1.000
_cell.angle_alpha   90.00
_cell.angle_beta   90.00
_cell.angle_gamma   90.00
#
_symmetry.space_group_name_H-M   'P 1'
#
loop_
_entity.id
_entity.type
_entity.pdbx_description
1 polymer ?
#
loop_
_entity_poly.entity_id
_entity_poly.type
_entity_poly.pdbx_seq_one_letter_code
_entity_poly.pdbx_strand_id
1 'polypeptide(L)' 'MRARPEQREAQFTRLRDRIEARAANKYRATEFEGTPPGIVLRSIDFRG' A
#
# COMPACT_ATOMS: atom_id res chain seq x y z
N MET A 1 -1.35 -21.56 -2.03
CA MET A 1 -2.67 -22.11 -1.63
C MET A 1 -3.70 -20.99 -1.73
N ARG A 2 -4.62 -21.03 -2.69
CA ARG A 2 -5.62 -19.97 -2.91
C ARG A 2 -6.81 -20.25 -1.99
N ALA A 3 -7.25 -19.27 -1.19
CA ALA A 3 -8.44 -19.43 -0.35
C ALA A 3 -9.66 -19.70 -1.24
N ARG A 4 -10.55 -20.59 -0.80
CA ARG A 4 -11.84 -20.83 -1.49
C ARG A 4 -12.64 -19.52 -1.49
N PRO A 5 -13.40 -19.20 -2.55
CA PRO A 5 -14.14 -17.94 -2.64
C PRO A 5 -15.03 -17.66 -1.42
N GLU A 6 -15.66 -18.70 -0.88
CA GLU A 6 -16.48 -18.66 0.35
C GLU A 6 -15.71 -18.28 1.63
N GLN A 7 -14.39 -18.52 1.67
CA GLN A 7 -13.54 -18.20 2.83
C GLN A 7 -12.86 -16.83 2.69
N ARG A 8 -12.96 -16.20 1.52
CA ARG A 8 -12.28 -14.93 1.21
C ARG A 8 -12.80 -13.80 2.10
N GLU A 9 -14.11 -13.69 2.27
CA GLU A 9 -14.72 -12.59 3.05
C GLU A 9 -14.36 -12.69 4.53
N ALA A 10 -14.38 -13.90 5.09
CA ALA A 10 -13.97 -14.14 6.47
C ALA A 10 -12.47 -13.88 6.68
N GLN A 11 -11.64 -14.28 5.71
CA GLN A 11 -10.20 -14.00 5.75
C GLN A 11 -9.90 -12.51 5.61
N PHE A 12 -10.60 -11.81 4.72
CA PHE A 12 -10.50 -10.36 4.53
C PHE A 12 -10.88 -9.64 5.81
N THR A 13 -12.03 -9.97 6.41
CA THR A 13 -12.49 -9.41 7.69
C THR A 13 -11.46 -9.60 8.80
N ARG A 14 -10.90 -10.82 8.95
CA ARG A 14 -9.86 -11.10 9.95
C ARG A 14 -8.58 -10.29 9.74
N LEU A 15 -8.25 -9.96 8.50
CA LEU A 15 -7.00 -9.28 8.14
C LEU A 15 -7.19 -7.79 7.83
N ARG A 16 -8.41 -7.27 7.97
CA ARG A 16 -8.81 -5.92 7.52
C ARG A 16 -7.86 -4.85 8.04
N ASP A 17 -7.67 -4.78 9.35
CA ASP A 17 -6.81 -3.76 9.98
C ASP A 17 -5.36 -3.80 9.46
N ARG A 18 -4.84 -5.02 9.23
CA ARG A 18 -3.49 -5.22 8.68
C ARG A 18 -3.39 -4.82 7.20
N ILE A 19 -4.46 -5.03 6.44
CA ILE A 19 -4.56 -4.62 5.03
C ILE A 19 -4.64 -3.10 4.94
N GLU A 20 -5.49 -2.46 5.75
CA GLU A 20 -5.65 -1.01 5.79
C GLU A 20 -4.37 -0.30 6.25
N ALA A 21 -3.71 -0.79 7.29
CA ALA A 21 -2.42 -0.26 7.74
C ALA A 21 -1.33 -0.37 6.65
N ARG A 22 -1.30 -1.49 5.90
CA ARG A 22 -0.38 -1.63 4.76
C ARG A 22 -0.75 -0.75 3.58
N ALA A 23 -2.04 -0.56 3.30
CA ALA A 23 -2.51 0.32 2.25
C ALA A 23 -2.14 1.78 2.55
N ALA A 24 -2.35 2.26 3.78
CA ALA A 24 -1.94 3.59 4.21
C ALA A 24 -0.43 3.82 4.04
N ASN A 25 0.39 2.82 4.40
CA ASN A 25 1.84 2.89 4.18
C ASN A 25 2.21 2.84 2.70
N LYS A 26 1.49 2.07 1.88
CA LYS A 26 1.69 2.03 0.42
C LYS A 26 1.36 3.38 -0.20
N TYR A 27 0.20 3.97 0.11
CA TYR A 27 -0.19 5.29 -0.40
C TYR A 27 0.88 6.33 -0.09
N ARG A 28 1.29 6.42 1.18
CA ARG A 28 2.41 7.30 1.59
C ARG A 28 3.70 7.02 0.84
N ALA A 29 4.02 5.77 0.53
CA ALA A 29 5.24 5.41 -0.20
C ALA A 29 5.14 5.71 -1.72
N THR A 30 3.97 5.54 -2.34
CA THR A 30 3.75 5.85 -3.77
C THR A 30 3.50 7.32 -4.07
N GLU A 31 3.03 8.13 -3.10
CA GLU A 31 3.03 9.61 -3.24
C GLU A 31 4.44 10.16 -3.49
N PHE A 32 5.44 9.33 -3.18
CA PHE A 32 6.85 9.61 -3.32
C PHE A 32 7.48 8.81 -4.46
N GLU A 33 6.77 8.16 -5.37
CA GLU A 33 7.39 7.63 -6.60
C GLU A 33 7.27 8.65 -7.74
N GLY A 34 8.41 9.11 -8.25
CA GLY A 34 8.50 10.08 -9.34
C GLY A 34 8.46 9.44 -10.72
N THR A 35 8.52 10.30 -11.74
CA THR A 35 8.67 9.89 -13.15
C THR A 35 10.10 10.18 -13.59
N PRO A 36 10.89 9.19 -14.06
CA PRO A 36 10.52 7.79 -14.30
C PRO A 36 10.35 6.94 -13.01
N PRO A 37 9.54 5.86 -13.08
CA PRO A 37 9.24 4.99 -11.95
C PRO A 37 10.51 4.38 -11.34
N GLY A 38 10.58 4.32 -10.01
CA GLY A 38 11.75 3.91 -9.24
C GLY A 38 12.55 5.05 -8.62
N ILE A 39 12.20 6.31 -8.92
CA ILE A 39 12.74 7.48 -8.22
C ILE A 39 11.88 7.75 -6.99
N VAL A 40 12.44 7.65 -5.79
CA VAL A 40 11.73 8.02 -4.56
C VAL A 40 11.86 9.54 -4.34
N LEU A 41 10.83 10.30 -4.71
CA LEU A 41 10.63 11.71 -4.40
C LEU A 41 10.44 11.88 -2.89
N ARG A 42 11.28 12.65 -2.23
CA ARG A 42 11.10 12.97 -0.81
C ARG A 42 10.64 14.42 -0.69
N SER A 43 9.94 14.74 0.39
CA SER A 43 9.54 16.13 0.68
C SER A 43 10.72 17.13 0.70
N ILE A 44 11.95 16.64 0.87
CA ILE A 44 13.19 17.43 0.78
C ILE A 44 13.53 17.88 -0.65
N ASP A 45 13.13 17.12 -1.67
CA ASP A 45 13.44 17.39 -3.08
C ASP A 45 12.61 18.57 -3.62
N PHE A 46 11.56 18.96 -2.90
CA PHE A 46 10.68 20.09 -3.23
C PHE A 46 11.07 21.40 -2.52
N ARG A 47 12.17 21.41 -1.75
CA ARG A 47 12.70 22.64 -1.17
C ARG A 47 13.58 23.32 -2.22
N GLY A 48 13.10 24.44 -2.75
CA GLY A 48 13.87 25.36 -3.60
C GLY A 48 14.99 26.07 -2.83
#